data_AF-A0A651F4K0-F1
#
_entry.id   AF-A0A651F4K0-F1
#
_cell.length_a   1.000
_cell.length_b   1.000
_cell.length_c   1.000
_cell.angle_alpha   90.00
_cell.angle_beta   90.00
_cell.angle_gamma   90.00
#
_symmetry.space_group_name_H-M   'P 1'
#
loop_
_entity.id
_entity.type
_entity.pdbx_description
1 polymer ?
#
loop_
_entity_poly.entity_id
_entity_poly.type
_entity_poly.pdbx_seq_one_letter_code
_entity_poly.pdbx_strand_id
1 'polypeptide(L)'
;MNHQNNLKTLLLVFSVLVIGLSSCSQPNYRIEETQLSQEKQTEMIKGIIRYLGKMPDKATPSTRTSEIFDAHYEKELKKYKLTHYYHDKQSNRQYFVCIRRAPSIKEKFVATAGYFVLENNTIVDYEESFRTWKMEMDELLPKVDLLFGKYIKGYDLSIYYPENSGDEDYIEFPNSESFYVKEERVWKSTRENVMEEYHQQLRDLQ
;
A
#
# COMPACT_ATOMS: atom_id res chain seq x y z
N MET A 1 17.22 -12.92 -60.48
CA MET A 1 17.22 -11.61 -59.77
C MET A 1 16.00 -11.36 -58.87
N ASN A 2 14.89 -12.13 -58.94
CA ASN A 2 13.69 -11.87 -58.12
C ASN A 2 13.74 -12.36 -56.65
N HIS A 3 14.57 -13.36 -56.32
CA HIS A 3 14.52 -13.98 -54.98
C HIS A 3 15.19 -13.13 -53.88
N GLN A 4 16.28 -12.41 -54.22
CA GLN A 4 16.96 -11.52 -53.27
C GLN A 4 16.12 -10.29 -52.90
N ASN A 5 15.27 -9.81 -53.81
CA ASN A 5 14.42 -8.65 -53.56
C ASN A 5 13.28 -9.01 -52.59
N ASN A 6 12.69 -10.20 -52.72
CA ASN A 6 11.64 -10.67 -51.81
C ASN A 6 12.15 -10.90 -50.38
N LEU A 7 13.39 -11.39 -50.21
CA LEU A 7 13.99 -11.59 -48.89
C LEU A 7 14.29 -10.25 -48.19
N LYS A 8 14.76 -9.24 -48.95
CA LYS A 8 14.97 -7.88 -48.44
C LYS A 8 13.66 -7.20 -48.04
N THR A 9 12.61 -7.35 -48.84
CA THR A 9 11.28 -6.81 -48.52
C THR A 9 10.68 -7.50 -47.28
N LEU A 10 10.83 -8.82 -47.14
CA LEU A 10 10.36 -9.57 -45.97
C LEU A 10 11.09 -9.15 -44.68
N LEU A 11 12.41 -8.97 -44.74
CA LEU A 11 13.22 -8.47 -43.61
C LEU A 11 12.82 -7.05 -43.21
N LEU A 12 12.53 -6.18 -44.19
CA LEU A 12 12.15 -4.79 -43.93
C LEU A 12 10.74 -4.68 -43.31
N VAL A 13 9.80 -5.52 -43.74
CA VAL A 13 8.47 -5.65 -43.10
C VAL A 13 8.57 -6.20 -41.68
N PHE A 14 9.45 -7.19 -41.44
CA PHE A 14 9.67 -7.74 -40.09
C PHE A 14 10.30 -6.70 -39.15
N SER A 15 11.27 -5.90 -39.62
CA SER A 15 11.87 -4.83 -38.83
C SER A 15 10.88 -3.73 -38.45
N VAL A 16 9.94 -3.38 -39.34
CA VAL A 16 8.88 -2.39 -39.04
C VAL A 16 7.85 -2.96 -38.04
N LEU A 17 7.55 -4.26 -38.09
CA LEU A 17 6.65 -4.91 -37.14
C LEU A 17 7.23 -4.98 -35.71
N VAL A 18 8.54 -5.19 -35.58
CA VAL A 18 9.22 -5.27 -34.28
C VAL A 18 9.30 -3.91 -33.57
N ILE A 19 9.46 -2.81 -34.34
CA ILE A 19 9.51 -1.45 -33.77
C ILE A 19 8.13 -0.99 -33.26
N GLY A 20 7.03 -1.52 -33.81
CA GLY A 20 5.66 -1.20 -33.38
C GLY A 20 5.23 -1.79 -32.03
N LEU A 21 5.98 -2.74 -31.47
CA LEU A 21 5.62 -3.43 -30.22
C LEU A 21 6.29 -2.86 -28.96
N SER A 22 7.15 -1.84 -29.08
CA SER A 22 7.96 -1.35 -27.95
C SER A 22 7.44 -0.08 -27.26
N SER A 23 6.24 0.39 -27.55
CA SER A 23 5.66 1.55 -26.85
C SER A 23 4.66 1.13 -25.76
N CYS A 24 5.11 0.28 -24.84
CA CYS A 24 4.40 0.08 -23.57
C CYS A 24 5.02 1.01 -22.53
N SER A 25 4.55 2.25 -22.46
CA SER A 25 4.88 3.12 -21.32
C SER A 25 4.34 2.45 -20.06
N GLN A 26 5.21 2.14 -19.10
CA GLN A 26 4.73 1.69 -17.79
C GLN A 26 3.92 2.84 -17.18
N PRO A 27 2.72 2.58 -16.66
CA PRO A 27 1.97 3.62 -15.96
C PRO A 27 2.81 4.12 -14.78
N ASN A 28 3.07 5.43 -14.73
CA ASN A 28 3.71 6.07 -13.58
C ASN A 28 2.62 6.37 -12.54
N TYR A 29 2.57 5.56 -11.50
CA TYR A 29 1.63 5.66 -10.37
C TYR A 29 2.24 6.36 -9.14
N ARG A 30 3.48 6.84 -9.26
CA ARG A 30 4.12 7.66 -8.23
C ARG A 30 3.55 9.05 -8.29
N ILE A 31 3.07 9.54 -7.16
CA ILE A 31 2.50 10.88 -7.09
C ILE A 31 3.66 11.87 -7.18
N GLU A 32 3.84 12.43 -8.36
CA GLU A 32 4.61 13.65 -8.54
C GLU A 32 3.80 14.84 -8.01
N GLU A 33 4.46 15.91 -7.57
CA GLU A 33 3.80 17.11 -7.02
C GLU A 33 2.74 17.71 -7.97
N THR A 34 2.82 17.36 -9.26
CA THR A 34 1.95 17.82 -10.34
C THR A 34 0.72 16.93 -10.59
N GLN A 35 0.68 15.69 -10.09
CA GLN A 35 -0.38 14.73 -10.41
C GLN A 35 -1.60 14.83 -9.47
N LEU A 36 -1.37 15.16 -8.20
CA LEU A 36 -2.40 15.42 -7.20
C LEU A 36 -1.97 16.62 -6.36
N SER A 37 -2.87 17.59 -6.19
CA SER A 37 -2.60 18.69 -5.25
C SER A 37 -2.35 18.13 -3.84
N GLN A 38 -1.48 18.79 -3.08
CA GLN A 38 -1.21 18.41 -1.68
C GLN A 38 -2.50 18.37 -0.84
N GLU A 39 -3.44 19.26 -1.14
CA GLU A 39 -4.78 19.27 -0.55
C GLU A 39 -5.51 17.95 -0.85
N LYS A 40 -5.51 17.50 -2.11
CA LYS A 40 -6.20 16.25 -2.46
C LYS A 40 -5.56 15.02 -1.81
N GLN A 41 -4.23 14.98 -1.74
CA GLN A 41 -3.51 13.92 -1.03
C GLN A 41 -3.89 13.91 0.46
N THR A 42 -3.99 15.09 1.07
CA THR A 42 -4.36 15.23 2.49
C THR A 42 -5.80 14.79 2.74
N GLU A 43 -6.74 15.20 1.89
CA GLU A 43 -8.14 14.75 1.96
C GLU A 43 -8.25 13.22 1.89
N MET A 44 -7.48 12.61 0.99
CA MET A 44 -7.46 11.16 0.82
C MET A 44 -6.96 10.45 2.07
N ILE A 45 -5.80 10.86 2.61
CA ILE A 45 -5.26 10.24 3.83
C ILE A 45 -6.25 10.49 4.98
N LYS A 46 -6.84 11.68 5.08
CA LYS A 46 -7.86 12.00 6.10
C LYS A 46 -9.06 11.04 6.03
N GLY A 47 -9.47 10.61 4.84
CA GLY A 47 -10.52 9.60 4.67
C GLY A 47 -10.14 8.25 5.26
N ILE A 48 -8.89 7.79 5.07
CA ILE A 48 -8.45 6.44 5.46
C ILE A 48 -7.70 6.37 6.80
N ILE A 49 -7.33 7.51 7.41
CA ILE A 49 -6.46 7.56 8.59
C ILE A 49 -7.03 6.80 9.80
N ARG A 50 -8.35 6.65 9.86
CA ARG A 50 -9.02 5.90 10.92
C ARG A 50 -8.80 4.40 10.85
N TYR A 51 -8.42 3.88 9.68
CA TYR A 51 -8.10 2.48 9.48
C TYR A 51 -6.58 2.26 9.46
N LEU A 52 -5.86 3.20 8.84
CA LEU A 52 -4.41 3.16 8.66
C LEU A 52 -3.60 3.57 9.91
N GLY A 53 -4.08 4.59 10.63
CA GLY A 53 -3.41 5.16 11.80
C GLY A 53 -3.46 4.23 13.01
N LYS A 54 -2.59 4.48 14.01
CA LYS A 54 -2.71 3.74 15.28
C LYS A 54 -4.10 4.00 15.87
N MET A 55 -4.86 2.95 16.16
CA MET A 55 -6.15 3.08 16.83
C MET A 55 -5.96 3.69 18.24
N PRO A 56 -6.83 4.62 18.68
CA PRO A 56 -6.84 5.12 20.06
C PRO A 56 -7.02 3.99 21.07
N ASP A 57 -6.39 4.07 22.24
CA ASP A 57 -6.35 2.96 23.21
C ASP A 57 -7.74 2.53 23.73
N LYS A 58 -8.74 3.42 23.72
CA LYS A 58 -10.14 3.13 24.14
C LYS A 58 -11.08 2.83 22.96
N ALA A 59 -10.58 2.89 21.73
CA ALA A 59 -11.40 2.61 20.56
C ALA A 59 -11.45 1.11 20.28
N THR A 60 -12.56 0.68 19.69
CA THR A 60 -12.75 -0.66 19.14
C THR A 60 -12.93 -0.55 17.63
N PRO A 61 -12.88 -1.67 16.88
CA PRO A 61 -13.20 -1.63 15.46
C PRO A 61 -14.51 -0.92 15.12
N SER A 62 -15.54 -1.09 15.95
CA SER A 62 -16.86 -0.48 15.77
C SER A 62 -16.94 1.00 16.20
N THR A 63 -16.10 1.47 17.11
CA THR A 63 -16.16 2.86 17.63
C THR A 63 -15.08 3.79 17.06
N ARG A 64 -14.09 3.26 16.34
CA ARG A 64 -12.94 4.04 15.81
C ARG A 64 -13.33 5.23 14.94
N THR A 65 -14.51 5.20 14.32
CA THR A 65 -15.04 6.25 13.46
C THR A 65 -15.77 7.36 14.21
N SER A 66 -15.95 7.22 15.52
CA SER A 66 -16.57 8.24 16.36
C SER A 66 -15.78 9.55 16.37
N GLU A 67 -16.50 10.66 16.40
CA GLU A 67 -15.97 12.03 16.43
C GLU A 67 -15.13 12.31 17.68
N ILE A 68 -15.36 11.57 18.77
CA ILE A 68 -14.59 11.70 20.02
C ILE A 68 -13.08 11.44 19.82
N PHE A 69 -12.71 10.75 18.73
CA PHE A 69 -11.34 10.40 18.40
C PHE A 69 -10.70 11.32 17.35
N ASP A 70 -11.37 12.39 16.91
CA ASP A 70 -10.90 13.26 15.82
C ASP A 70 -9.53 13.86 16.12
N ALA A 71 -9.36 14.42 17.32
CA ALA A 71 -8.10 15.01 17.75
C ALA A 71 -6.94 13.99 17.78
N HIS A 72 -7.23 12.70 17.99
CA HIS A 72 -6.23 11.64 17.88
C HIS A 72 -5.84 11.41 16.43
N TYR A 73 -6.82 11.27 15.53
CA TYR A 73 -6.56 11.01 14.11
C TYR A 73 -5.95 12.20 13.37
N GLU A 74 -6.21 13.44 13.81
CA GLU A 74 -5.48 14.63 13.32
C GLU A 74 -3.99 14.57 13.64
N LYS A 75 -3.61 13.99 14.79
CA LYS A 75 -2.20 13.77 15.16
C LYS A 75 -1.61 12.61 14.38
N GLU A 76 -2.37 11.54 14.16
CA GLU A 76 -1.93 10.42 13.33
C GLU A 76 -1.70 10.88 11.88
N LEU A 77 -2.61 11.67 11.30
CA LEU A 77 -2.54 12.16 9.93
C LEU A 77 -1.19 12.81 9.59
N LYS A 78 -0.64 13.60 10.52
CA LYS A 78 0.66 14.30 10.36
C LYS A 78 1.86 13.36 10.21
N LYS A 79 1.71 12.07 10.52
CA LYS A 79 2.78 11.08 10.46
C LYS A 79 2.87 10.37 9.11
N TYR A 80 1.84 10.48 8.28
CA TYR A 80 1.72 9.74 7.03
C TYR A 80 1.90 10.66 5.83
N LYS A 81 2.55 10.13 4.78
CA LYS A 81 2.66 10.73 3.47
C LYS A 81 2.15 9.76 2.42
N LEU A 82 1.19 10.20 1.61
CA LEU A 82 0.76 9.46 0.42
C LEU A 82 1.87 9.56 -0.63
N THR A 83 2.28 8.44 -1.19
CA THR A 83 3.41 8.37 -2.16
C THR A 83 3.00 7.77 -3.50
N HIS A 84 2.03 6.85 -3.47
CA HIS A 84 1.49 6.22 -4.66
C HIS A 84 -0.03 6.25 -4.60
N TYR A 85 -0.63 6.45 -5.78
CA TYR A 85 -2.07 6.42 -5.94
C TYR A 85 -2.44 5.91 -7.33
N TYR A 86 -3.47 5.08 -7.38
CA TYR A 86 -4.05 4.62 -8.63
C TYR A 86 -5.55 4.41 -8.46
N HIS A 87 -6.36 4.99 -9.35
CA HIS A 87 -7.81 4.75 -9.40
C HIS A 87 -8.14 3.84 -10.57
N ASP A 88 -8.51 2.61 -10.26
CA ASP A 88 -9.10 1.72 -11.25
C ASP A 88 -10.59 2.09 -11.43
N LYS A 89 -10.89 2.70 -12.58
CA LYS A 89 -12.25 3.14 -12.92
C LYS A 89 -13.20 1.96 -13.18
N GLN A 90 -12.70 0.77 -13.51
CA GLN A 90 -13.54 -0.38 -13.82
C GLN A 90 -14.09 -1.01 -12.54
N SER A 91 -13.22 -1.23 -11.54
CA SER A 91 -13.61 -1.77 -10.24
C SER A 91 -14.00 -0.71 -9.20
N ASN A 92 -13.83 0.57 -9.55
CA ASN A 92 -13.94 1.73 -8.65
C ASN A 92 -13.02 1.66 -7.41
N ARG A 93 -11.92 0.89 -7.49
CA ARG A 93 -10.94 0.76 -6.42
C ARG A 93 -9.90 1.86 -6.48
N GLN A 94 -9.62 2.42 -5.31
CA GLN A 94 -8.63 3.46 -5.09
C GLN A 94 -7.46 2.83 -4.32
N TYR A 95 -6.38 2.56 -5.04
CA TYR A 95 -5.17 1.95 -4.51
C TYR A 95 -4.23 3.04 -3.99
N PHE A 96 -3.58 2.79 -2.85
CA PHE A 96 -2.70 3.77 -2.22
C PHE A 96 -1.43 3.12 -1.66
N VAL A 97 -0.38 3.93 -1.50
CA VAL A 97 0.72 3.68 -0.57
C VAL A 97 0.93 4.89 0.32
N CYS A 98 0.89 4.65 1.63
CA CYS A 98 1.26 5.63 2.64
C CYS A 98 2.55 5.23 3.33
N ILE A 99 3.48 6.19 3.48
CA ILE A 99 4.74 6.01 4.20
C ILE A 99 4.68 6.78 5.50
N ARG A 100 5.26 6.21 6.57
CA ARG A 100 5.50 6.91 7.83
C ARG A 100 6.86 6.60 8.41
N ARG A 101 7.38 7.50 9.24
CA ARG A 101 8.60 7.28 10.01
C ARG A 101 8.40 6.14 11.02
N ALA A 102 9.39 5.26 11.12
CA ALA A 102 9.45 4.18 12.09
C ALA A 102 10.43 4.51 13.23
N PRO A 103 10.19 4.06 14.47
CA PRO A 103 11.16 4.19 15.56
C PRO A 103 12.47 3.46 15.25
N SER A 104 13.57 4.21 15.19
CA SER A 104 14.91 3.70 14.85
C SER A 104 15.98 4.76 15.18
N ILE A 105 17.21 4.29 15.45
CA ILE A 105 18.38 5.17 15.68
C ILE A 105 18.69 5.96 14.40
N LYS A 106 18.68 5.28 13.24
CA LYS A 106 18.71 5.91 11.92
C LYS A 106 17.31 6.26 11.45
N GLU A 107 17.20 7.24 10.55
CA GLU A 107 15.93 7.57 9.94
C GLU A 107 15.46 6.45 9.01
N LYS A 108 14.44 5.72 9.46
CA LYS A 108 13.82 4.62 8.73
C LYS A 108 12.32 4.82 8.61
N PHE A 109 11.75 4.23 7.57
CA PHE A 109 10.34 4.36 7.21
C PHE A 109 9.73 2.98 6.96
N VAL A 110 8.41 2.90 7.13
CA VAL A 110 7.59 1.78 6.69
C VAL A 110 6.56 2.29 5.69
N ALA A 111 6.25 1.49 4.70
CA ALA A 111 5.17 1.74 3.76
C ALA A 111 4.03 0.75 4.01
N THR A 112 2.79 1.25 3.95
CA THR A 112 1.57 0.44 3.94
C THR A 112 0.85 0.69 2.63
N ALA A 113 0.51 -0.39 1.92
CA ALA A 113 -0.27 -0.35 0.70
C ALA A 113 -1.63 -1.00 0.91
N GLY A 114 -2.64 -0.50 0.19
CA GLY A 114 -4.00 -0.99 0.30
C GLY A 114 -4.89 -0.46 -0.79
N TYR A 115 -6.17 -0.79 -0.71
CA TYR A 115 -7.21 -0.12 -1.49
C TYR A 115 -8.39 0.28 -0.63
N PHE A 116 -9.20 1.16 -1.17
CA PHE A 116 -10.53 1.46 -0.65
C PHE A 116 -11.51 1.74 -1.77
N VAL A 117 -12.80 1.69 -1.44
CA VAL A 117 -13.91 2.06 -2.34
C VAL A 117 -14.74 3.14 -1.65
N LEU A 118 -15.05 4.20 -2.39
CA LEU A 118 -15.93 5.28 -1.94
C LEU A 118 -17.30 5.16 -2.58
N GLU A 119 -18.34 5.27 -1.75
CA GLU A 119 -19.72 5.51 -2.16
C GLU A 119 -20.26 6.70 -1.38
N ASN A 120 -20.77 7.73 -2.07
CA ASN A 120 -21.29 8.95 -1.44
C ASN A 120 -20.33 9.56 -0.39
N ASN A 121 -19.05 9.68 -0.74
CA ASN A 121 -17.96 10.15 0.14
C ASN A 121 -17.72 9.30 1.40
N THR A 122 -18.25 8.08 1.45
CA THR A 122 -18.07 7.14 2.56
C THR A 122 -17.27 5.93 2.11
N ILE A 123 -16.32 5.48 2.95
CA ILE A 123 -15.54 4.26 2.69
C ILE A 123 -16.40 3.03 3.00
N VAL A 124 -16.82 2.33 1.94
CA VAL A 124 -17.62 1.11 2.04
C VAL A 124 -16.78 -0.15 2.03
N ASP A 125 -15.63 -0.11 1.36
CA ASP A 125 -14.65 -1.20 1.35
C ASP A 125 -13.24 -0.64 1.61
N TYR A 126 -12.45 -1.38 2.38
CA TYR A 126 -11.10 -0.99 2.79
C TYR A 126 -10.28 -2.23 3.12
N GLU A 127 -9.07 -2.29 2.59
CA GLU A 127 -8.14 -3.38 2.84
C GLU A 127 -6.69 -2.89 2.79
N GLU A 128 -5.88 -3.28 3.78
CA GLU A 128 -4.43 -3.17 3.70
C GLU A 128 -3.87 -4.47 3.15
N SER A 129 -3.15 -4.39 2.03
CA SER A 129 -2.60 -5.55 1.34
C SER A 129 -1.25 -5.94 1.91
N PHE A 130 -0.37 -4.96 2.13
CA PHE A 130 0.93 -5.22 2.70
C PHE A 130 1.49 -4.04 3.48
N ARG A 131 2.41 -4.35 4.37
CA ARG A 131 3.29 -3.40 5.04
C ARG A 131 4.73 -3.87 4.91
N THR A 132 5.63 -2.95 4.57
CA THR A 132 7.06 -3.25 4.39
C THR A 132 7.81 -3.32 5.72
N TRP A 133 8.98 -3.94 5.67
CA TRP A 133 9.99 -3.75 6.71
C TRP A 133 10.41 -2.29 6.85
N LYS A 134 11.01 -1.95 7.99
CA LYS A 134 11.58 -0.62 8.21
C LYS A 134 12.94 -0.48 7.52
N MET A 135 13.05 0.48 6.60
CA MET A 135 14.29 0.70 5.84
C MET A 135 14.53 2.19 5.57
N GLU A 136 15.73 2.53 5.12
CA GLU A 136 16.05 3.90 4.70
C GLU A 136 15.27 4.24 3.41
N MET A 137 15.04 5.52 3.13
CA MET A 137 14.10 5.93 2.06
C MET A 137 14.59 5.55 0.66
N ASP A 138 15.90 5.57 0.45
CA ASP A 138 16.59 5.17 -0.78
C ASP A 138 16.41 3.68 -1.10
N GLU A 139 16.33 2.84 -0.07
CA GLU A 139 15.99 1.42 -0.19
C GLU A 139 14.46 1.21 -0.31
N LEU A 140 13.67 1.98 0.45
CA LEU A 140 12.22 1.80 0.53
C LEU A 140 11.51 2.07 -0.79
N LEU A 141 11.81 3.22 -1.42
CA LEU A 141 11.04 3.66 -2.59
C LEU A 141 11.13 2.69 -3.78
N PRO A 142 12.31 2.22 -4.22
CA PRO A 142 12.38 1.25 -5.31
C PRO A 142 11.60 -0.04 -5.04
N LYS A 143 11.64 -0.56 -3.80
CA LYS A 143 10.89 -1.76 -3.40
C LYS A 143 9.39 -1.51 -3.41
N VAL A 144 8.95 -0.37 -2.86
CA VAL A 144 7.55 0.04 -2.87
C VAL A 144 7.03 0.25 -4.30
N ASP A 145 7.82 0.90 -5.16
CA ASP A 145 7.48 1.09 -6.57
C ASP A 145 7.22 -0.28 -7.20
N LEU A 146 8.15 -1.22 -7.09
CA LEU A 146 7.99 -2.59 -7.61
C LEU A 146 6.73 -3.28 -7.08
N LEU A 147 6.54 -3.29 -5.76
CA LEU A 147 5.44 -3.99 -5.09
C LEU A 147 4.09 -3.40 -5.46
N PHE A 148 3.96 -2.07 -5.47
CA PHE A 148 2.69 -1.41 -5.79
C PHE A 148 2.31 -1.61 -7.26
N GLY A 149 3.29 -1.52 -8.16
CA GLY A 149 3.06 -1.81 -9.58
C GLY A 149 2.58 -3.25 -9.83
N LYS A 150 3.04 -4.20 -9.00
CA LYS A 150 2.56 -5.59 -9.04
C LYS A 150 1.17 -5.74 -8.45
N TYR A 151 0.94 -5.11 -7.30
CA TYR A 151 -0.30 -5.13 -6.57
C TYR A 151 -1.49 -4.64 -7.40
N ILE A 152 -1.38 -3.47 -8.03
CA ILE A 152 -2.47 -2.91 -8.85
C ILE A 152 -2.77 -3.72 -10.11
N LYS A 153 -1.82 -4.56 -10.54
CA LYS A 153 -1.98 -5.50 -11.66
C LYS A 153 -2.52 -6.86 -11.22
N GLY A 154 -2.78 -7.06 -9.92
CA GLY A 154 -3.32 -8.29 -9.36
C GLY A 154 -2.32 -9.45 -9.32
N TYR A 155 -1.01 -9.17 -9.37
CA TYR A 155 -0.03 -10.23 -9.19
C TYR A 155 0.02 -10.70 -7.74
N ASP A 156 0.28 -11.98 -7.55
CA ASP A 156 0.57 -12.54 -6.24
C ASP A 156 1.88 -11.97 -5.68
N LEU A 157 1.82 -11.45 -4.46
CA LEU A 157 2.95 -10.87 -3.75
C LEU A 157 3.59 -11.85 -2.76
N SER A 158 3.09 -13.09 -2.64
CA SER A 158 3.57 -14.07 -1.67
C SER A 158 5.07 -14.32 -1.75
N ILE A 159 5.67 -14.21 -2.93
CA ILE A 159 7.12 -14.34 -3.14
C ILE A 159 7.95 -13.27 -2.40
N TYR A 160 7.33 -12.17 -1.97
CA TYR A 160 7.95 -11.06 -1.25
C TYR A 160 7.70 -11.10 0.26
N TYR A 161 6.96 -12.10 0.75
CA TYR A 161 6.69 -12.27 2.18
C TYR A 161 7.94 -12.80 2.90
N PRO A 162 8.07 -12.59 4.22
CA PRO A 162 9.26 -12.95 4.98
C PRO A 162 9.71 -14.41 4.78
N GLU A 163 8.78 -15.34 4.61
CA GLU A 163 9.07 -16.76 4.44
C GLU A 163 9.62 -17.12 3.05
N ASN A 164 9.43 -16.26 2.05
CA ASN A 164 9.67 -16.56 0.64
C ASN A 164 10.72 -15.65 -0.02
N SER A 165 11.06 -14.50 0.59
CA SER A 165 11.95 -13.49 -0.01
C SER A 165 13.45 -13.75 0.20
N GLY A 166 13.82 -14.88 0.80
CA GLY A 166 15.22 -15.21 1.07
C GLY A 166 15.85 -14.23 2.06
N ASP A 167 17.01 -13.69 1.71
CA ASP A 167 17.75 -12.73 2.55
C ASP A 167 17.33 -11.26 2.32
N GLU A 168 16.34 -11.00 1.45
CA GLU A 168 15.89 -9.65 1.13
C GLU A 168 14.60 -9.26 1.85
N ASP A 169 14.62 -8.12 2.54
CA ASP A 169 13.47 -7.55 3.24
C ASP A 169 12.57 -6.74 2.29
N TYR A 170 11.38 -7.26 1.94
CA TYR A 170 10.36 -6.52 1.18
C TYR A 170 9.14 -6.22 2.04
N ILE A 171 8.35 -7.25 2.31
CA ILE A 171 7.10 -7.18 3.06
C ILE A 171 7.36 -7.72 4.47
N GLU A 172 6.97 -6.96 5.49
CA GLU A 172 6.93 -7.41 6.90
C GLU A 172 5.61 -8.14 7.18
N PHE A 173 4.50 -7.60 6.67
CA PHE A 173 3.15 -8.16 6.81
C PHE A 173 2.39 -8.13 5.48
N PRO A 174 1.66 -9.18 5.09
CA PRO A 174 1.36 -10.37 5.90
C PRO A 174 2.55 -11.33 6.00
N ASN A 175 2.45 -12.23 6.97
CA ASN A 175 3.36 -13.36 7.16
C ASN A 175 2.61 -14.50 7.88
N SER A 176 3.30 -15.58 8.22
CA SER A 176 2.74 -16.76 8.90
C SER A 176 2.03 -16.48 10.23
N GLU A 177 2.31 -15.34 10.87
CA GLU A 177 1.79 -14.97 12.18
C GLU A 177 1.03 -13.66 12.20
N SER A 178 1.00 -12.90 11.11
CA SER A 178 0.36 -11.59 11.00
C SER A 178 -0.45 -11.49 9.72
N PHE A 179 -1.75 -11.21 9.87
CA PHE A 179 -2.70 -11.19 8.76
C PHE A 179 -3.72 -10.06 8.93
N TYR A 180 -4.27 -9.59 7.81
CA TYR A 180 -5.30 -8.56 7.81
C TYR A 180 -6.69 -9.21 7.89
N VAL A 181 -7.52 -8.75 8.83
CA VAL A 181 -8.92 -9.15 8.95
C VAL A 181 -9.78 -8.08 8.32
N LYS A 182 -10.29 -8.34 7.12
CA LYS A 182 -11.00 -7.36 6.29
C LYS A 182 -12.28 -6.84 6.93
N GLU A 183 -13.04 -7.72 7.57
CA GLU A 183 -14.31 -7.40 8.23
C GLU A 183 -14.12 -6.40 9.37
N GLU A 184 -13.02 -6.55 10.11
CA GLU A 184 -12.66 -5.67 11.22
C GLU A 184 -11.76 -4.52 10.79
N ARG A 185 -11.21 -4.55 9.57
CA ARG A 185 -10.25 -3.58 9.04
C ARG A 185 -9.05 -3.39 9.98
N VAL A 186 -8.44 -4.50 10.42
CA VAL A 186 -7.28 -4.51 11.33
C VAL A 186 -6.28 -5.59 10.96
N TRP A 187 -5.01 -5.34 11.28
CA TRP A 187 -4.02 -6.41 11.38
C TRP A 187 -4.19 -7.16 12.71
N LYS A 188 -4.18 -8.49 12.64
CA LYS A 188 -4.11 -9.38 13.81
C LYS A 188 -2.84 -10.20 13.76
N SER A 189 -2.45 -10.71 14.93
CA SER A 189 -1.38 -11.69 15.04
C SER A 189 -1.86 -12.93 15.78
N THR A 190 -1.31 -14.09 15.41
CA THR A 190 -1.47 -15.34 16.15
C THR A 190 -0.55 -15.43 17.37
N ARG A 191 0.43 -14.52 17.50
CA ARG A 191 1.31 -14.48 18.67
C ARG A 191 0.52 -14.13 19.93
N GLU A 192 0.87 -14.79 21.03
CA GLU A 192 0.28 -14.54 22.33
C GLU A 192 0.44 -13.06 22.73
N ASN A 193 -0.68 -12.40 23.06
CA ASN A 193 -0.65 -11.06 23.61
C ASN A 193 -0.33 -11.14 25.11
N VAL A 194 0.95 -11.16 25.44
CA VAL A 194 1.45 -11.22 26.83
C VAL A 194 0.96 -10.07 27.72
N MET A 195 0.41 -9.00 27.13
CA MET A 195 -0.15 -7.86 27.86
C MET A 195 -1.67 -7.93 28.03
N GLU A 196 -2.35 -8.92 27.45
CA GLU A 196 -3.81 -9.01 27.50
C GLU A 196 -4.31 -9.21 28.93
N GLU A 197 -3.66 -10.09 29.71
CA GLU A 197 -3.99 -10.30 31.12
C GLU A 197 -3.84 -9.02 31.94
N TYR A 198 -2.76 -8.26 31.71
CA TYR A 198 -2.53 -6.98 32.37
C TYR A 198 -3.58 -5.93 32.00
N HIS A 199 -3.94 -5.83 30.72
CA HIS A 199 -5.00 -4.91 30.28
C HIS A 199 -6.36 -5.31 30.82
N GLN A 200 -6.66 -6.61 30.93
CA GLN A 200 -7.89 -7.10 31.53
C GLN A 200 -7.98 -6.71 33.01
N GLN A 201 -6.90 -6.92 33.77
CA GLN A 201 -6.82 -6.50 35.17
C GLN A 201 -7.05 -4.99 35.34
N LEU A 202 -6.49 -4.16 34.46
CA LEU A 202 -6.71 -2.71 34.50
C LEU A 202 -8.14 -2.31 34.16
N ARG A 203 -8.81 -3.02 33.25
CA ARG A 203 -10.22 -2.80 32.92
C ARG A 203 -11.12 -3.15 34.09
N ASP A 204 -10.83 -4.23 34.81
CA ASP A 204 -11.63 -4.70 35.95
C ASP A 204 -11.48 -3.79 37.20
N LEU A 205 -10.48 -2.90 37.22
CA LEU A 205 -10.24 -1.93 38.29
C LEU A 205 -10.93 -0.56 38.08
N GLN A 206 -11.59 -0.34 36.94
CA GLN A 206 -12.27 0.91 36.57
C GLN A 206 -13.79 0.77 36.59
#